data_AF-A0A3N5S0D7-F1
#
_entry.id   AF-A0A3N5S0D7-F1
#
_cell.length_a   1.000
_cell.length_b   1.000
_cell.length_c   1.000
_cell.angle_alpha   90.00
_cell.angle_beta   90.00
_cell.angle_gamma   90.00
#
_symmetry.space_group_name_H-M   'P 1'
#
loop_
_entity.id
_entity.type
_entity.pdbx_description
1 polymer ?
#
loop_
_entity_poly.entity_id
_entity_poly.type
_entity_poly.pdbx_seq_one_letter_code
_entity_poly.pdbx_strand_id
1 'polypeptide(L)'
;NSNSDEKKTWQFMKSKNSVKFSEIKSYVNDDILDDINLILSRLNSNGLNQVIVVDLTNPQIMIPVVRTIVPGLETFKITKAVIGKRGRESFKT
;
A
#
# COMPACT_ATOMS: atom_id res chain seq x y z
N ASN A 1 23.95 22.04 -11.95
CA ASN A 1 23.46 20.79 -12.53
C ASN A 1 22.16 20.41 -11.82
N SER A 2 21.03 21.03 -12.21
CA SER A 2 19.75 20.88 -11.50
C SER A 2 18.90 19.84 -12.23
N ASN A 3 18.73 18.66 -11.65
CA ASN A 3 17.91 17.63 -12.24
C ASN A 3 16.43 18.05 -12.20
N SER A 4 15.82 18.29 -13.36
CA SER A 4 14.49 18.88 -13.52
C SER A 4 13.32 18.03 -12.98
N ASP A 5 13.61 16.77 -12.64
CA ASP A 5 12.61 15.76 -12.28
C ASP A 5 12.15 15.86 -10.83
N GLU A 6 12.99 16.40 -9.93
CA GLU A 6 12.63 16.64 -8.52
C GLU A 6 11.44 17.60 -8.38
N LYS A 7 11.25 18.51 -9.33
CA LYS A 7 10.15 19.49 -9.32
C LYS A 7 8.86 18.99 -9.94
N LYS A 8 8.87 17.88 -10.69
CA LYS A 8 7.72 17.47 -11.52
C LYS A 8 6.92 16.29 -10.96
N THR A 9 7.41 15.63 -9.93
CA THR A 9 6.75 14.44 -9.38
C THR A 9 6.47 14.58 -7.89
N TRP A 10 5.20 14.36 -7.51
CA TRP A 10 4.71 14.62 -6.15
C TRP A 10 5.48 13.87 -5.06
N GLN A 11 6.05 12.69 -5.36
CA GLN A 11 6.83 11.91 -4.40
C GLN A 11 8.16 12.55 -4.00
N PHE A 12 8.69 13.49 -4.79
CA PHE A 12 9.91 14.24 -4.47
C PHE A 12 9.60 15.68 -4.05
N MET A 13 8.31 16.06 -4.05
CA MET A 13 7.90 17.34 -3.51
C MET A 13 8.02 17.34 -2.00
N LYS A 14 8.67 18.38 -1.46
CA LYS A 14 8.74 18.59 -0.02
C LYS A 14 7.34 18.86 0.52
N SER A 15 6.89 18.04 1.48
CA SER A 15 5.63 18.26 2.17
C SER A 15 5.63 19.59 2.90
N LYS A 16 4.51 20.30 2.89
CA LYS A 16 4.30 21.51 3.70
C LYS A 16 4.18 21.21 5.19
N ASN A 17 3.75 19.99 5.52
CA ASN A 17 3.57 19.49 6.88
C ASN A 17 4.55 18.34 7.15
N SER A 18 5.28 18.40 8.27
CA SER A 18 6.18 17.34 8.71
C SER A 18 5.86 16.97 10.16
N VAL A 19 5.92 15.67 10.46
CA VAL A 19 5.81 15.12 11.82
C VAL A 19 7.10 14.39 12.17
N LYS A 20 7.43 14.26 13.46
CA LYS A 20 8.61 13.49 13.84
C LYS A 20 8.33 12.01 13.61
N PHE A 21 9.34 11.26 13.15
CA PHE A 21 9.19 9.82 12.96
C PHE A 21 8.77 9.10 14.26
N SER A 22 9.28 9.56 15.41
CA SER A 22 8.93 9.04 16.73
C SER A 22 7.47 9.27 17.13
N GLU A 23 6.74 10.17 16.47
CA GLU A 23 5.31 10.40 16.71
C GLU A 23 4.42 9.42 15.91
N ILE A 24 5.00 8.66 14.97
CA ILE A 24 4.29 7.62 14.23
C ILE A 24 4.12 6.41 15.14
N LYS A 25 2.86 6.02 15.38
CA LYS A 25 2.53 4.83 16.17
C LYS A 25 3.07 3.56 15.51
N SER A 26 3.94 2.85 16.22
CA SER A 26 4.37 1.50 15.87
C SER A 26 3.37 0.45 16.40
N TYR A 27 3.30 -0.68 15.70
CA TYR A 27 2.64 -1.89 16.15
C TYR A 27 3.70 -2.99 16.13
N VAL A 28 3.89 -3.67 17.26
CA VAL A 28 4.88 -4.72 17.43
C VAL A 28 4.14 -5.91 18.00
N ASN A 29 4.15 -7.01 17.25
CA ASN A 29 3.59 -8.28 17.66
C ASN A 29 4.70 -9.34 17.62
N ASP A 30 4.56 -10.38 18.45
CA ASP A 30 5.51 -11.48 18.50
C ASP A 30 5.21 -12.58 17.46
N ASP A 31 3.96 -12.63 16.97
CA ASP A 31 3.49 -13.57 15.94
C ASP A 31 3.14 -12.82 14.65
N ILE A 32 3.66 -13.32 13.53
CA ILE A 32 3.35 -12.82 12.19
C ILE A 32 1.86 -12.92 11.85
N LEU A 33 1.14 -13.88 12.43
CA LEU A 33 -0.31 -13.99 12.23
C LEU A 33 -1.05 -12.79 12.80
N ASP A 34 -0.59 -12.22 13.91
CA ASP A 34 -1.16 -11.03 14.51
C ASP A 34 -0.93 -9.79 13.63
N ASP A 35 0.23 -9.69 12.98
CA ASP A 35 0.50 -8.63 12.00
C ASP A 35 -0.42 -8.74 10.78
N ILE A 36 -0.62 -9.96 10.27
CA ILE A 36 -1.55 -10.22 9.16
C ILE A 36 -2.97 -9.80 9.58
N ASN A 37 -3.43 -10.22 10.76
CA ASN A 37 -4.75 -9.88 11.28
C ASN A 37 -4.92 -8.36 11.48
N LEU A 38 -3.89 -7.67 11.97
CA LEU A 38 -3.89 -6.22 12.09
C LEU A 38 -4.06 -5.56 10.72
N ILE A 39 -3.29 -5.98 9.70
CA ILE A 39 -3.39 -5.44 8.34
C ILE A 39 -4.79 -5.68 7.76
N LEU A 40 -5.32 -6.90 7.88
CA LEU A 40 -6.67 -7.25 7.40
C LEU A 40 -7.75 -6.42 8.09
N SER A 41 -7.67 -6.25 9.40
CA SER A 41 -8.60 -5.42 10.18
C SER A 41 -8.57 -3.96 9.73
N ARG A 42 -7.38 -3.41 9.45
CA ARG A 42 -7.23 -2.05 8.93
C ARG A 42 -7.81 -1.89 7.53
N LEU A 43 -7.60 -2.84 6.64
CA LEU A 43 -8.19 -2.83 5.29
C LEU A 43 -9.72 -2.83 5.38
N ASN A 44 -10.29 -3.77 6.15
CA ASN A 44 -11.74 -3.89 6.33
C ASN A 44 -12.35 -2.62 6.95
N SER A 45 -11.71 -2.06 7.98
CA SER A 45 -12.18 -0.81 8.62
C SER A 45 -12.15 0.41 7.70
N ASN A 46 -11.43 0.35 6.58
CA ASN A 46 -11.33 1.40 5.56
C ASN A 46 -12.14 1.07 4.28
N GLY A 47 -13.10 0.13 4.37
CA GLY A 47 -14.00 -0.23 3.27
C GLY A 47 -13.36 -1.12 2.19
N LEU A 48 -12.18 -1.69 2.45
CA LEU A 48 -11.51 -2.67 1.59
C LEU A 48 -11.80 -4.07 2.13
N ASN A 49 -13.02 -4.54 1.87
CA ASN A 49 -13.61 -5.70 2.54
C ASN A 49 -13.23 -7.05 1.90
N GLN A 50 -12.34 -7.04 0.90
CA GLN A 50 -11.94 -8.23 0.16
C GLN A 50 -10.43 -8.28 0.02
N VAL A 51 -9.85 -9.42 0.41
CA VAL A 51 -8.45 -9.77 0.18
C VAL A 51 -8.43 -11.16 -0.43
N ILE A 52 -7.79 -11.28 -1.59
CA ILE A 52 -7.68 -12.53 -2.35
C ILE A 52 -6.23 -12.96 -2.28
N VAL A 53 -5.99 -14.20 -1.86
CA VAL A 53 -4.65 -14.80 -1.81
C VAL A 53 -4.61 -15.93 -2.83
N VAL A 54 -3.65 -15.85 -3.74
CA VAL A 54 -3.40 -16.88 -4.74
C VAL A 54 -2.11 -17.60 -4.36
N ASP A 55 -2.20 -18.90 -4.16
CA ASP A 55 -1.02 -19.75 -3.97
C ASP A 55 -0.28 -19.91 -5.30
N LEU A 56 1.01 -19.56 -5.29
CA LEU A 56 1.92 -19.64 -6.42
C LEU A 56 3.13 -20.55 -6.09
N THR A 57 3.00 -21.39 -5.07
CA THR A 57 4.03 -22.37 -4.68
C THR A 57 4.40 -23.23 -5.87
N ASN A 58 5.69 -23.19 -6.25
CA ASN A 58 6.20 -24.06 -7.31
C ASN A 58 6.34 -25.48 -6.73
N PRO A 59 5.64 -26.50 -7.28
CA PRO A 59 5.63 -27.84 -6.72
C PRO A 59 6.99 -28.57 -6.79
N GLN A 60 7.93 -28.08 -7.61
CA GLN A 60 9.29 -28.65 -7.68
C GLN A 60 10.24 -28.01 -6.67
N ILE A 61 10.07 -26.73 -6.36
CA ILE A 61 10.96 -25.97 -5.47
C ILE A 61 10.42 -25.98 -4.03
N MET A 62 9.12 -26.18 -3.84
CA MET A 62 8.44 -26.30 -2.55
C MET A 62 8.65 -25.11 -1.60
N ILE A 63 8.91 -23.92 -2.15
CA ILE A 63 8.96 -22.66 -1.41
C ILE A 63 7.59 -21.98 -1.48
N PRO A 64 6.95 -21.67 -0.35
CA PRO A 64 5.67 -20.97 -0.33
C PRO A 64 5.78 -19.58 -0.95
N VAL A 65 4.98 -19.32 -1.98
CA VAL A 65 4.89 -18.00 -2.63
C VAL A 65 3.41 -17.69 -2.82
N VAL A 66 3.01 -16.47 -2.48
CA VAL A 66 1.62 -16.02 -2.68
C VAL A 66 1.57 -14.71 -3.43
N ARG A 67 0.49 -14.53 -4.19
CA ARG A 67 0.08 -13.22 -4.70
C ARG A 67 -1.17 -12.75 -3.98
N THR A 68 -1.04 -11.65 -3.27
CA THR A 68 -2.17 -10.98 -2.62
C THR A 68 -2.76 -9.91 -3.53
N ILE A 69 -4.08 -9.91 -3.66
CA ILE A 69 -4.85 -8.93 -4.43
C ILE A 69 -5.88 -8.31 -3.50
N VAL A 70 -5.85 -6.99 -3.36
CA VAL A 70 -6.81 -6.22 -2.55
C VAL A 70 -7.54 -5.24 -3.47
N PRO A 71 -8.74 -5.59 -3.97
CA PRO A 71 -9.52 -4.70 -4.81
C PRO A 71 -9.78 -3.35 -4.12
N GLY A 72 -9.52 -2.26 -4.84
CA GLY A 72 -9.69 -0.89 -4.33
C GLY A 72 -8.45 -0.25 -3.71
N LEU A 73 -7.33 -1.00 -3.55
CA LEU A 73 -6.02 -0.37 -3.35
C LEU A 73 -5.53 0.27 -4.66
N GLU A 74 -4.93 1.45 -4.54
CA GLU A 74 -4.51 2.27 -5.67
C GLU A 74 -3.06 1.93 -6.09
N THR A 75 -2.81 1.79 -7.40
CA THR A 75 -1.49 1.45 -7.97
C THR A 75 -0.99 2.44 -9.03
N PHE A 76 -1.55 3.65 -9.07
CA PHE A 76 -1.40 4.67 -10.14
C PHE A 76 0.04 5.09 -10.48
N LYS A 77 1.05 4.72 -9.67
CA LYS A 77 2.47 4.96 -9.97
C LYS A 77 3.10 3.84 -10.81
N ILE A 78 2.71 2.59 -10.58
CA ILE A 78 3.38 1.39 -11.13
C ILE A 78 2.88 1.10 -12.54
N THR A 79 1.59 1.34 -12.75
CA THR A 79 0.94 1.24 -14.04
C THR A 79 0.51 2.64 -14.44
N LYS A 80 0.64 3.05 -15.71
CA LYS A 80 -0.06 4.24 -16.26
C LYS A 80 -1.61 4.09 -16.21
N ALA A 81 -2.11 3.28 -15.28
CA ALA A 81 -3.49 2.84 -15.18
C ALA A 81 -4.29 3.72 -14.23
N VAL A 82 -5.53 3.88 -14.68
CA VAL A 82 -6.77 4.24 -14.00
C VAL A 82 -6.63 4.45 -12.50
N ILE A 83 -6.75 5.72 -12.09
CA ILE A 83 -7.07 6.10 -10.71
C ILE A 83 -8.41 5.44 -10.36
N GLY A 84 -8.41 4.64 -9.30
CA GLY A 84 -9.60 3.98 -8.76
C GLY A 84 -10.60 4.97 -8.17
N LYS A 85 -11.77 4.46 -7.77
CA LYS A 85 -12.87 5.29 -7.25
C LYS A 85 -12.42 6.18 -6.08
N ARG A 86 -11.69 5.60 -5.12
CA ARG A 86 -11.19 6.30 -3.93
C ARG A 86 -10.26 7.45 -4.30
N GLY A 87 -9.27 7.19 -5.16
CA GLY A 87 -8.37 8.25 -5.63
C GLY A 87 -9.14 9.39 -6.30
N ARG A 88 -10.11 9.09 -7.18
CA ARG A 88 -10.93 10.11 -7.85
C ARG A 88 -11.75 10.95 -6.89
N GLU A 89 -12.29 10.34 -5.82
CA GLU A 89 -13.07 11.04 -4.80
C GLU A 89 -12.18 11.95 -3.94
N SER A 90 -10.97 11.51 -3.58
CA SER A 90 -10.01 12.33 -2.83
C SER A 90 -9.53 13.58 -3.57
N PHE A 91 -9.49 13.56 -4.91
CA PHE A 91 -9.06 14.72 -5.72
C PHE A 91 -10.17 15.76 -5.98
N LYS A 92 -11.44 15.47 -5.64
CA LYS A 92 -12.57 16.37 -5.88
C LYS A 92 -12.82 17.41 -4.77
N THR A 93 -11.89 17.54 -3.82
CA THR A 93 -11.94 18.52 -2.72
C THR A 93 -10.92 19.62 -2.97
#